data_AF-A0A8C2ZF68-F1
#
_entry.id   AF-A0A8C2ZF68-F1
#
_cell.length_a   1.000
_cell.length_b   1.000
_cell.length_c   1.000
_cell.angle_alpha   90.00
_cell.angle_beta   90.00
_cell.angle_gamma   90.00
#
_symmetry.space_group_name_H-M   'P 1'
#
loop_
_entity.id
_entity.type
_entity.pdbx_description
1 polymer ?
#
loop_
_entity_poly.entity_id
_entity_poly.type
_entity_poly.pdbx_seq_one_letter_code
_entity_poly.pdbx_strand_id
1 'polypeptide(L)'
;MKTQNSGRSTRCIYLGLACLSLVLHLFLAFLCLSVLQKACVLPTSSSSSIPTRTDTQHCRSISHSSSSSAALPSRKLPTIPQSEDDATEWENTLIGAGKGQKVNGRTKLEELFEHPLYNLPRPELQDDDWLLRVKKKEHSGDRGSEEEEGEDAIDDDSQGSSASEEEGYDKMSWTSAMETHPPWLRFHLGISRRELYDRKDPNLAQLTHYLATQRVLGAVQKEGGTQLKLLVSFQNHGQALLKPMKQSRDAETDGNLFYFSDFERHNAEIAAFHLDRLLGFNRIPPVVGRLINVTSEVREITTDKKLSRTFFTSPVGNVCFYGQCEYYCSSEHPVCGRPHQLEVSVAAMLPDLSLAPRRSWRSPWRRAYSRTKLAAWEKDPAYCDTVKQRPPYSHGTRLLDLIDMAVLDFLMSNMDRHHYETFETFGNETFLLHLDNGRAFGRHSRDEPSILVPLQQCCRIRRSTLLRLRLLSLPSFRLSDAMRESLLRDPLAAVAPLLSEPHLSALDRRLAAVLRVVEACQGHHAEVIHNDVEGYDQQPD
;
A
#
# COMPACT_ATOMS: atom_id res chain seq x y z
N MET A 1 -64.21 -14.36 -54.02
CA MET A 1 -64.27 -15.64 -53.25
C MET A 1 -62.89 -15.97 -52.71
N LYS A 2 -62.81 -16.56 -51.50
CA LYS A 2 -61.63 -17.21 -50.89
C LYS A 2 -60.36 -16.37 -50.65
N THR A 3 -60.34 -15.65 -49.54
CA THR A 3 -59.15 -15.45 -48.71
C THR A 3 -59.09 -16.53 -47.62
N GLN A 4 -58.06 -17.39 -47.60
CA GLN A 4 -57.60 -18.12 -46.39
C GLN A 4 -56.38 -19.03 -46.68
N ASN A 5 -55.38 -18.98 -45.78
CA ASN A 5 -54.41 -20.04 -45.38
C ASN A 5 -52.93 -19.63 -45.15
N SER A 6 -52.61 -18.36 -44.88
CA SER A 6 -51.25 -18.01 -44.37
C SER A 6 -51.09 -18.19 -42.85
N GLY A 7 -52.12 -17.87 -42.05
CA GLY A 7 -52.02 -17.85 -40.57
C GLY A 7 -51.91 -19.20 -39.84
N ARG A 8 -51.96 -20.34 -40.56
CA ARG A 8 -51.88 -21.68 -39.94
C ARG A 8 -50.44 -22.21 -39.85
N SER A 9 -49.54 -21.77 -40.73
CA SER A 9 -48.14 -22.22 -40.75
C SER A 9 -47.32 -21.63 -39.60
N THR A 10 -47.40 -20.31 -39.39
CA THR A 10 -46.67 -19.61 -38.32
C THR A 10 -47.03 -20.10 -36.93
N ARG A 11 -48.31 -20.41 -36.67
CA ARG A 11 -48.73 -20.97 -35.36
C ARG A 11 -48.08 -22.33 -35.06
N CYS A 12 -47.91 -23.20 -36.05
CA CYS A 12 -47.21 -24.47 -35.87
C CYS A 12 -45.72 -24.27 -35.55
N ILE A 13 -45.06 -23.29 -36.18
CA ILE A 13 -43.65 -22.96 -35.92
C ILE A 13 -43.47 -22.44 -34.49
N TYR A 14 -44.31 -21.50 -34.04
CA TYR A 14 -44.25 -21.01 -32.65
C TYR A 14 -44.57 -22.10 -31.62
N LEU A 15 -45.52 -23.00 -31.90
CA LEU A 15 -45.80 -24.14 -31.03
C LEU A 15 -44.60 -25.10 -30.95
N GLY A 16 -43.93 -25.36 -32.07
CA GLY A 16 -42.71 -26.16 -32.12
C GLY A 16 -41.56 -25.56 -31.32
N LEU A 17 -41.33 -24.25 -31.44
CA LEU A 17 -40.32 -23.52 -30.66
C LEU A 17 -40.63 -23.50 -29.15
N ALA A 18 -41.91 -23.34 -28.78
CA ALA A 18 -42.35 -23.41 -27.38
C ALA A 18 -42.12 -24.82 -26.78
N CYS A 19 -42.47 -25.87 -27.52
CA CYS A 19 -42.19 -27.25 -27.11
C CYS A 19 -40.68 -27.52 -26.99
N LEU A 20 -39.86 -27.05 -27.94
CA LEU A 20 -38.41 -27.20 -27.89
C LEU A 20 -37.81 -26.51 -26.65
N SER A 21 -38.27 -25.30 -26.35
CA SER A 21 -37.87 -24.55 -25.16
C SER A 21 -38.26 -25.28 -23.87
N LEU A 22 -39.49 -25.81 -23.78
CA LEU A 22 -39.96 -26.58 -22.62
C LEU A 22 -39.10 -27.83 -22.39
N VAL A 23 -38.80 -28.59 -23.45
CA VAL A 23 -37.94 -29.78 -23.39
C VAL A 23 -36.53 -29.42 -22.91
N LEU A 24 -35.97 -28.31 -23.40
CA LEU A 24 -34.63 -27.85 -22.98
C LEU A 24 -34.61 -27.48 -21.48
N HIS A 25 -35.63 -26.79 -20.98
CA HIS A 25 -35.75 -26.43 -19.56
C HIS A 25 -35.95 -27.66 -18.66
N LEU A 26 -36.76 -28.63 -19.10
CA LEU A 26 -36.94 -29.90 -18.37
C LEU A 26 -35.64 -30.72 -18.32
N PHE A 27 -34.87 -30.75 -19.41
CA PHE A 27 -33.56 -31.41 -19.45
C PHE A 27 -32.54 -30.74 -18.51
N LEU A 28 -32.50 -29.40 -18.49
CA LEU A 28 -31.70 -28.64 -17.53
C LEU A 28 -32.11 -28.91 -16.08
N ALA A 29 -33.41 -28.94 -15.78
CA ALA A 29 -33.91 -29.27 -14.45
C ALA A 29 -33.50 -30.69 -14.01
N PHE A 30 -33.55 -31.66 -14.91
CA PHE A 30 -33.13 -33.04 -14.64
C PHE A 30 -31.61 -33.17 -14.43
N LEU A 31 -30.81 -32.39 -15.17
CA LEU A 31 -29.37 -32.27 -14.92
C LEU A 31 -29.09 -31.63 -13.55
N CYS A 32 -29.78 -30.57 -13.17
CA CYS A 32 -29.65 -29.96 -11.85
C CYS A 32 -30.03 -30.92 -10.71
N LEU A 33 -31.15 -31.65 -10.82
CA LEU A 33 -31.54 -32.65 -9.83
C LEU A 33 -30.53 -33.79 -9.70
N SER A 34 -29.98 -34.28 -10.82
CA SER A 34 -29.01 -35.39 -10.80
C SER A 34 -27.63 -34.96 -10.27
N VAL A 35 -27.25 -33.69 -10.42
CA VAL A 35 -26.08 -33.10 -9.72
C VAL A 35 -26.36 -32.98 -8.21
N LEU A 36 -27.54 -32.51 -7.81
CA LEU A 36 -27.97 -32.42 -6.40
C LEU A 36 -28.02 -33.79 -5.71
N GLN A 37 -28.52 -34.84 -6.38
CA GLN A 37 -28.52 -36.20 -5.83
C GLN A 37 -27.10 -36.76 -5.64
N LYS A 38 -26.14 -36.42 -6.53
CA LYS A 38 -24.73 -36.84 -6.36
C LYS A 38 -24.01 -36.07 -5.26
N ALA A 39 -24.47 -34.86 -4.90
CA ALA A 39 -23.91 -34.08 -3.80
C ALA A 39 -24.42 -34.52 -2.41
N CYS A 40 -25.55 -35.24 -2.33
CA CYS A 40 -26.22 -35.61 -1.08
C CYS A 40 -26.01 -37.08 -0.67
N VAL A 41 -24.86 -37.69 -0.99
CA VAL A 41 -24.48 -39.00 -0.41
C VAL A 41 -23.84 -38.76 0.97
N LEU A 42 -24.65 -38.85 2.02
CA LEU A 42 -24.16 -38.94 3.39
C LEU A 42 -23.28 -40.20 3.56
N PRO A 43 -22.14 -40.16 4.28
CA PRO A 43 -21.38 -41.37 4.58
C PRO A 43 -22.24 -42.33 5.41
N THR A 44 -22.27 -43.60 5.01
CA THR A 44 -22.99 -44.65 5.71
C THR A 44 -22.43 -44.86 7.11
N SER A 45 -23.29 -44.78 8.11
CA SER A 45 -22.99 -45.11 9.50
C SER A 45 -22.67 -46.60 9.67
N SER A 46 -21.44 -46.91 10.06
CA SER A 46 -21.05 -48.22 10.60
C SER A 46 -20.87 -48.13 12.12
N SER A 47 -21.45 -49.08 12.84
CA SER A 47 -21.65 -49.07 14.28
C SER A 47 -20.51 -49.74 15.06
N SER A 48 -20.14 -49.19 16.23
CA SER A 48 -19.71 -50.02 17.38
C SER A 48 -19.69 -49.27 18.72
N SER A 49 -20.39 -49.87 19.70
CA SER A 49 -20.16 -49.83 21.16
C SER A 49 -19.81 -48.52 21.89
N ILE A 50 -20.81 -48.01 22.63
CA ILE A 50 -20.63 -47.23 23.87
C ILE A 50 -20.08 -48.17 24.98
N PRO A 51 -19.17 -47.69 25.85
CA PRO A 51 -19.44 -47.85 27.29
C PRO A 51 -19.56 -46.52 28.05
N THR A 52 -20.41 -46.57 29.08
CA THR A 52 -20.75 -45.51 30.02
C THR A 52 -19.56 -44.94 30.81
N ARG A 53 -19.61 -43.63 31.05
CA ARG A 53 -18.70 -42.90 31.95
C ARG A 53 -19.19 -43.04 33.39
N THR A 54 -18.34 -43.49 34.30
CA THR A 54 -18.55 -43.42 35.76
C THR A 54 -17.31 -42.90 36.50
N ASP A 55 -17.60 -42.36 37.67
CA ASP A 55 -16.88 -41.46 38.56
C ASP A 55 -15.45 -41.75 39.06
N THR A 56 -14.81 -40.63 39.47
CA THR A 56 -13.88 -40.39 40.61
C THR A 56 -12.55 -41.12 40.81
N GLN A 57 -11.54 -40.30 41.19
CA GLN A 57 -10.36 -40.58 42.07
C GLN A 57 -9.41 -41.72 41.63
N HIS A 58 -8.10 -41.49 41.41
CA HIS A 58 -7.12 -41.09 42.43
C HIS A 58 -5.77 -40.64 41.80
N CYS A 59 -4.99 -39.80 42.49
CA CYS A 59 -3.60 -39.49 42.11
C CYS A 59 -2.60 -40.64 42.41
N ARG A 60 -1.62 -40.90 41.53
CA ARG A 60 -0.18 -40.60 41.79
C ARG A 60 0.77 -40.96 40.63
N SER A 61 1.83 -40.16 40.57
CA SER A 61 3.12 -40.30 39.86
C SER A 61 3.74 -41.71 39.74
N ILE A 62 4.47 -41.95 38.64
CA ILE A 62 5.94 -42.18 38.65
C ILE A 62 6.53 -42.08 37.22
N SER A 63 7.81 -41.68 37.15
CA SER A 63 8.64 -41.43 35.98
C SER A 63 9.50 -42.63 35.54
N HIS A 64 9.77 -42.78 34.24
CA HIS A 64 11.02 -43.30 33.63
C HIS A 64 11.02 -42.89 32.14
N SER A 65 12.05 -42.36 31.45
CA SER A 65 13.53 -42.40 31.49
C SER A 65 14.19 -43.58 30.74
N SER A 66 14.68 -43.33 29.52
CA SER A 66 15.78 -44.00 28.76
C SER A 66 15.79 -43.37 27.34
N SER A 67 16.80 -42.73 26.76
CA SER A 67 18.28 -42.76 26.80
C SER A 67 18.97 -43.90 26.03
N SER A 68 19.62 -43.57 24.91
CA SER A 68 20.84 -44.24 24.43
C SER A 68 21.67 -43.26 23.59
N SER A 69 22.99 -43.32 23.74
CA SER A 69 23.95 -42.37 23.15
C SER A 69 25.11 -43.13 22.48
N ALA A 70 25.84 -42.48 21.58
CA ALA A 70 27.13 -42.97 21.07
C ALA A 70 28.16 -41.82 20.98
N ALA A 71 29.43 -42.14 21.19
CA ALA A 71 30.56 -41.22 21.33
C ALA A 71 31.85 -41.95 20.87
N LEU A 72 33.09 -41.42 20.84
CA LEU A 72 33.79 -40.22 21.36
C LEU A 72 34.81 -39.83 20.22
N PRO A 73 36.04 -39.25 20.38
CA PRO A 73 36.71 -38.62 21.53
C PRO A 73 37.29 -37.20 21.30
N SER A 74 37.68 -36.55 22.40
CA SER A 74 38.56 -35.37 22.43
C SER A 74 40.01 -35.77 22.78
N ARG A 75 41.01 -34.96 22.38
CA ARG A 75 42.44 -35.09 22.78
C ARG A 75 43.05 -33.72 23.14
N LYS A 76 44.08 -33.76 24.00
CA LYS A 76 44.68 -32.62 24.73
C LYS A 76 45.72 -31.81 23.94
N LEU A 77 46.01 -30.60 24.45
CA LEU A 77 47.09 -29.66 24.12
C LEU A 77 48.51 -30.27 24.14
N PRO A 78 49.47 -29.62 23.45
CA PRO A 78 50.62 -28.98 24.12
C PRO A 78 50.85 -27.49 23.70
N THR A 79 52.01 -26.90 24.06
CA THR A 79 52.12 -25.50 24.53
C THR A 79 53.29 -24.68 23.92
N ILE A 80 53.05 -23.39 23.54
CA ILE A 80 54.01 -22.23 23.40
C ILE A 80 55.05 -22.30 22.22
N PRO A 81 55.53 -21.18 21.60
CA PRO A 81 55.62 -19.77 22.07
C PRO A 81 55.02 -18.65 21.17
N GLN A 82 55.19 -17.40 21.65
CA GLN A 82 54.70 -16.10 21.15
C GLN A 82 55.57 -15.44 20.05
N SER A 83 54.93 -14.55 19.29
CA SER A 83 55.40 -13.24 18.81
C SER A 83 54.12 -12.42 18.54
N GLU A 84 53.80 -11.28 19.16
CA GLU A 84 54.48 -9.96 19.09
C GLU A 84 54.76 -9.57 17.63
N ASP A 85 54.20 -8.53 17.01
CA ASP A 85 53.23 -7.47 17.41
C ASP A 85 52.28 -7.18 16.21
N ASP A 86 51.27 -6.29 16.23
CA ASP A 86 50.72 -5.33 17.21
C ASP A 86 49.18 -5.25 17.01
N ALA A 87 48.42 -4.91 18.07
CA ALA A 87 47.02 -4.45 18.02
C ALA A 87 46.48 -4.01 19.41
N THR A 88 47.20 -3.22 20.22
CA THR A 88 46.70 -2.83 21.57
C THR A 88 46.78 -1.35 21.93
N GLU A 89 46.16 -0.47 21.11
CA GLU A 89 45.87 0.91 21.54
C GLU A 89 44.55 1.48 20.95
N TRP A 90 43.42 0.87 21.31
CA TRP A 90 42.07 1.39 20.97
C TRP A 90 40.96 0.90 21.93
N GLU A 91 41.08 -0.31 22.49
CA GLU A 91 39.92 -1.03 23.07
C GLU A 91 39.74 -0.91 24.60
N ASN A 92 40.48 -0.03 25.29
CA ASN A 92 40.47 0.11 26.75
C ASN A 92 40.01 1.48 27.27
N THR A 93 38.91 2.03 26.75
CA THR A 93 38.09 3.00 27.51
C THR A 93 36.61 2.90 27.16
N LEU A 94 35.80 2.47 28.15
CA LEU A 94 34.31 2.45 28.23
C LEU A 94 33.66 1.06 28.46
N ILE A 95 34.10 0.36 29.51
CA ILE A 95 33.23 -0.58 30.23
C ILE A 95 32.85 0.06 31.58
N GLY A 96 31.65 0.65 31.63
CA GLY A 96 31.09 1.27 32.84
C GLY A 96 29.65 0.81 33.03
N ALA A 97 29.43 -0.13 33.96
CA ALA A 97 28.11 -0.72 34.17
C ALA A 97 27.15 0.20 34.94
N GLY A 98 25.91 0.31 34.46
CA GLY A 98 24.72 0.41 35.31
C GLY A 98 24.52 1.66 36.16
N LYS A 99 24.14 2.77 35.53
CA LYS A 99 23.17 3.74 36.08
C LYS A 99 22.52 4.52 34.95
N GLY A 100 21.20 4.74 35.03
CA GLY A 100 20.43 5.40 33.97
C GLY A 100 20.92 6.82 33.72
N GLN A 101 21.62 7.03 32.60
CA GLN A 101 22.25 8.30 32.29
C GLN A 101 21.36 9.09 31.32
N LYS A 102 20.70 10.14 31.84
CA LYS A 102 20.11 11.18 31.00
C LYS A 102 21.26 11.93 30.32
N VAL A 103 21.49 11.67 29.04
CA VAL A 103 22.40 12.42 28.17
C VAL A 103 21.58 12.87 26.97
N ASN A 104 21.42 14.19 26.80
CA ASN A 104 20.61 14.89 25.80
C ASN A 104 19.26 14.24 25.40
N GLY A 105 18.14 14.88 25.78
CA GLY A 105 16.78 14.38 25.54
C GLY A 105 16.27 14.49 24.10
N ARG A 106 17.08 14.10 23.10
CA ARG A 106 16.64 13.87 21.71
C ARG A 106 16.29 12.40 21.52
N THR A 107 15.42 12.11 20.56
CA THR A 107 15.05 10.73 20.23
C THR A 107 15.90 10.17 19.07
N LYS A 108 15.96 8.84 18.92
CA LYS A 108 16.69 8.19 17.82
C LYS A 108 16.19 8.66 16.45
N LEU A 109 14.88 8.88 16.32
CA LEU A 109 14.27 9.39 15.09
C LEU A 109 14.62 10.85 14.81
N GLU A 110 14.78 11.66 15.85
CA GLU A 110 15.24 13.05 15.70
C GLU A 110 16.69 13.08 15.25
N GLU A 111 17.59 12.32 15.89
CA GLU A 111 18.99 12.19 15.48
C GLU A 111 19.13 11.66 14.04
N LEU A 112 18.31 10.68 13.65
CA LEU A 112 18.25 10.17 12.27
C LEU A 112 17.89 11.27 11.27
N PHE A 113 16.93 12.13 11.62
CA PHE A 113 16.43 13.21 10.77
C PHE A 113 17.29 14.48 10.79
N GLU A 114 18.16 14.63 11.78
CA GLU A 114 19.26 15.60 11.82
C GLU A 114 20.50 15.11 11.03
N HIS A 115 20.68 13.79 10.87
CA HIS A 115 21.81 13.22 10.15
C HIS A 115 21.97 13.82 8.73
N PRO A 116 23.19 14.16 8.27
CA PRO A 116 23.42 14.82 6.97
C PRO A 116 22.79 14.13 5.75
N LEU A 117 22.72 12.79 5.74
CA LEU A 117 22.07 12.01 4.67
C LEU A 117 20.56 12.28 4.51
N TYR A 118 19.89 12.84 5.51
CA TYR A 118 18.49 13.30 5.46
C TYR A 118 18.35 14.80 5.20
N ASN A 119 19.48 15.47 4.99
CA ASN A 119 19.64 16.92 4.87
C ASN A 119 20.55 17.31 3.70
N LEU A 120 20.75 16.39 2.74
CA LEU A 120 21.55 16.59 1.54
C LEU A 120 21.10 17.85 0.78
N PRO A 121 22.05 18.64 0.22
CA PRO A 121 21.71 19.80 -0.59
C PRO A 121 20.87 19.39 -1.79
N ARG A 122 19.89 20.21 -2.13
CA ARG A 122 18.96 19.98 -3.24
C ARG A 122 19.13 21.11 -4.27
N PRO A 123 19.11 20.82 -5.57
CA PRO A 123 19.01 21.85 -6.60
C PRO A 123 17.77 22.72 -6.37
N GLU A 124 17.92 24.02 -6.60
CA GLU A 124 16.85 25.01 -6.44
C GLU A 124 15.70 24.72 -7.42
N LEU A 125 14.49 24.60 -6.88
CA LEU A 125 13.29 24.26 -7.65
C LEU A 125 12.92 25.42 -8.57
N GLN A 126 12.86 25.15 -9.87
CA GLN A 126 12.42 26.11 -10.88
C GLN A 126 10.89 26.21 -10.92
N ASP A 127 10.37 27.20 -11.65
CA ASP A 127 8.93 27.41 -11.84
C ASP A 127 8.20 26.16 -12.38
N ASP A 128 8.86 25.39 -13.25
CA ASP A 128 8.35 24.14 -13.86
C ASP A 128 8.61 22.88 -13.00
N ASP A 129 9.16 23.04 -11.78
CA ASP A 129 9.31 21.96 -10.81
C ASP A 129 8.14 21.87 -9.82
N TRP A 130 7.17 22.78 -9.88
CA TRP A 130 5.98 22.78 -9.01
C TRP A 130 4.75 22.24 -9.75
N LEU A 131 4.01 21.33 -9.11
CA LEU A 131 2.87 20.67 -9.77
C LEU A 131 1.70 21.62 -10.02
N LEU A 132 1.41 22.48 -9.05
CA LEU A 132 0.30 23.42 -9.05
C LEU A 132 0.82 24.81 -8.66
N ARG A 133 0.27 25.85 -9.30
CA ARG A 133 0.66 27.24 -9.05
C ARG A 133 -0.58 28.11 -8.85
N VAL A 134 -0.58 28.94 -7.81
CA VAL A 134 -1.59 29.98 -7.62
C VAL A 134 -1.31 31.10 -8.62
N LYS A 135 -2.26 31.42 -9.50
CA LYS A 135 -2.14 32.57 -10.41
C LYS A 135 -2.05 33.86 -9.59
N LYS A 136 -0.92 34.58 -9.70
CA LYS A 136 -0.83 35.96 -9.20
C LYS A 136 -1.84 36.83 -9.96
N LYS A 137 -2.61 37.67 -9.24
CA LYS A 137 -3.37 38.76 -9.87
C LYS A 137 -2.41 39.87 -10.27
N GLU A 138 -1.69 39.68 -11.36
CA GLU A 138 -1.10 40.80 -12.10
C GLU A 138 -2.19 41.46 -12.95
N HIS A 139 -1.99 42.74 -13.28
CA HIS A 139 -3.07 43.66 -13.59
C HIS A 139 -3.97 43.20 -14.76
N SER A 140 -5.28 43.31 -14.54
CA SER A 140 -6.23 43.66 -15.60
C SER A 140 -5.91 45.10 -16.06
N GLY A 141 -4.82 45.24 -16.83
CA GLY A 141 -4.25 46.48 -17.29
C GLY A 141 -4.08 46.44 -18.80
N ASP A 142 -5.12 46.90 -19.47
CA ASP A 142 -5.07 47.49 -20.81
C ASP A 142 -4.43 46.65 -21.94
N ARG A 143 -5.25 45.78 -22.54
CA ARG A 143 -5.20 45.59 -24.00
C ARG A 143 -6.60 45.79 -24.55
N GLY A 144 -6.71 46.75 -25.46
CA GLY A 144 -7.96 47.33 -25.93
C GLY A 144 -8.95 46.32 -26.49
N SER A 145 -10.21 46.69 -26.31
CA SER A 145 -11.33 46.29 -27.15
C SER A 145 -11.00 46.45 -28.63
N GLU A 146 -11.13 45.37 -29.39
CA GLU A 146 -11.60 45.43 -30.78
C GLU A 146 -12.85 44.57 -30.88
N GLU A 147 -13.92 45.20 -31.37
CA GLU A 147 -15.24 44.63 -31.54
C GLU A 147 -15.27 43.90 -32.89
N GLU A 148 -15.76 42.66 -32.93
CA GLU A 148 -16.36 42.11 -34.15
C GLU A 148 -17.75 41.60 -33.81
N GLU A 149 -18.75 42.42 -34.16
CA GLU A 149 -20.15 42.04 -34.21
C GLU A 149 -20.37 41.03 -35.35
N GLY A 150 -21.23 40.03 -35.11
CA GLY A 150 -21.52 38.98 -36.07
C GLY A 150 -22.84 38.29 -35.75
N GLU A 151 -23.94 39.04 -35.88
CA GLU A 151 -25.29 38.45 -35.89
C GLU A 151 -25.54 37.74 -37.23
N ASP A 152 -26.00 36.49 -37.19
CA ASP A 152 -27.02 35.99 -38.13
C ASP A 152 -27.66 34.69 -37.62
N ALA A 153 -28.88 34.39 -38.09
CA ALA A 153 -29.90 33.74 -37.27
C ALA A 153 -30.24 32.26 -37.57
N ILE A 154 -30.65 31.56 -36.51
CA ILE A 154 -31.78 30.59 -36.39
C ILE A 154 -32.04 29.61 -37.55
N ASP A 155 -31.97 28.29 -37.26
CA ASP A 155 -33.11 27.40 -37.53
C ASP A 155 -33.19 26.20 -36.55
N ASP A 156 -34.34 25.52 -36.55
CA ASP A 156 -34.93 24.82 -35.39
C ASP A 156 -34.69 23.29 -35.26
N ASP A 157 -34.97 22.82 -34.04
CA ASP A 157 -35.68 21.57 -33.70
C ASP A 157 -34.93 20.28 -33.22
N SER A 158 -35.43 19.83 -32.04
CA SER A 158 -35.60 18.44 -31.56
C SER A 158 -34.46 17.58 -30.97
N GLN A 159 -34.53 17.48 -29.62
CA GLN A 159 -34.49 16.25 -28.80
C GLN A 159 -33.14 15.54 -28.51
N GLY A 160 -32.43 16.07 -27.51
CA GLY A 160 -32.49 15.50 -26.15
C GLY A 160 -31.50 14.41 -25.73
N SER A 161 -30.66 14.71 -24.72
CA SER A 161 -30.28 13.74 -23.68
C SER A 161 -29.60 14.37 -22.46
N SER A 162 -29.86 13.76 -21.29
CA SER A 162 -29.07 13.79 -20.05
C SER A 162 -28.80 15.13 -19.34
N ALA A 163 -29.62 15.41 -18.33
CA ALA A 163 -29.21 16.25 -17.22
C ALA A 163 -28.21 15.50 -16.31
N SER A 164 -27.02 16.06 -16.15
CA SER A 164 -26.16 15.87 -14.98
C SER A 164 -25.26 17.10 -14.89
N GLU A 165 -25.76 18.15 -14.24
CA GLU A 165 -25.01 19.37 -14.01
C GLU A 165 -23.73 19.05 -13.23
N GLU A 166 -22.61 19.61 -13.69
CA GLU A 166 -21.32 19.45 -13.07
C GLU A 166 -21.31 20.19 -11.72
N GLU A 167 -21.28 19.46 -10.59
CA GLU A 167 -20.74 20.01 -9.32
C GLU A 167 -19.21 20.15 -9.42
N GLY A 168 -18.74 20.76 -10.51
CA GLY A 168 -17.36 21.17 -10.71
C GLY A 168 -17.09 22.44 -9.92
N TYR A 169 -16.45 22.26 -8.76
CA TYR A 169 -15.88 23.30 -7.87
C TYR A 169 -16.21 24.76 -8.25
N ASP A 170 -17.09 25.38 -7.47
CA ASP A 170 -17.32 26.83 -7.55
C ASP A 170 -15.98 27.58 -7.51
N LYS A 171 -15.85 28.62 -8.32
CA LYS A 171 -14.59 29.28 -8.72
C LYS A 171 -14.10 30.20 -7.59
N MET A 172 -13.79 29.58 -6.45
CA MET A 172 -13.40 30.26 -5.23
C MET A 172 -12.15 31.11 -5.51
N SER A 173 -12.18 32.37 -5.09
CA SER A 173 -11.07 33.31 -5.23
C SER A 173 -9.91 32.88 -4.32
N TRP A 174 -9.09 31.91 -4.76
CA TRP A 174 -7.87 31.49 -4.09
C TRP A 174 -6.99 32.71 -3.81
N THR A 175 -6.98 33.12 -2.54
CA THR A 175 -6.18 34.26 -2.08
C THR A 175 -4.70 33.90 -2.17
N SER A 176 -3.84 34.87 -2.47
CA SER A 176 -2.39 34.69 -2.54
C SER A 176 -1.74 34.37 -1.18
N ALA A 177 -2.48 34.50 -0.08
CA ALA A 177 -2.00 34.23 1.28
C ALA A 177 -2.05 32.72 1.61
N MET A 178 -1.02 31.99 1.19
CA MET A 178 -0.88 30.53 1.38
C MET A 178 -1.03 30.06 2.84
N GLU A 179 -0.72 30.91 3.83
CA GLU A 179 -0.89 30.59 5.25
C GLU A 179 -2.36 30.41 5.68
N THR A 180 -3.31 30.97 4.91
CA THR A 180 -4.76 30.83 5.17
C THR A 180 -5.37 29.60 4.53
N HIS A 181 -4.62 28.87 3.69
CA HIS A 181 -5.12 27.69 2.98
C HIS A 181 -5.17 26.47 3.90
N PRO A 182 -6.16 25.57 3.73
CA PRO A 182 -6.26 24.38 4.55
C PRO A 182 -5.07 23.42 4.32
N PRO A 183 -4.69 22.58 5.31
CA PRO A 183 -3.46 21.79 5.22
C PRO A 183 -3.37 20.85 4.01
N TRP A 184 -4.52 20.34 3.53
CA TRP A 184 -4.58 19.50 2.33
C TRP A 184 -4.25 20.27 1.05
N LEU A 185 -4.67 21.54 0.95
CA LEU A 185 -4.38 22.39 -0.21
C LEU A 185 -2.92 22.84 -0.20
N ARG A 186 -2.39 23.20 0.97
CA ARG A 186 -0.96 23.48 1.14
C ARG A 186 -0.09 22.28 0.76
N PHE A 187 -0.55 21.06 1.06
CA PHE A 187 0.09 19.83 0.58
C PHE A 187 0.04 19.72 -0.94
N HIS A 188 -1.12 19.93 -1.58
CA HIS A 188 -1.26 19.91 -3.04
C HIS A 188 -0.35 20.94 -3.74
N LEU A 189 -0.25 22.16 -3.19
CA LEU A 189 0.64 23.22 -3.68
C LEU A 189 2.13 22.94 -3.40
N GLY A 190 2.43 22.09 -2.41
CA GLY A 190 3.80 21.69 -2.04
C GLY A 190 4.37 20.53 -2.87
N ILE A 191 3.59 19.91 -3.76
CA ILE A 191 4.08 18.80 -4.60
C ILE A 191 5.05 19.33 -5.66
N SER A 192 6.26 18.75 -5.69
CA SER A 192 7.33 19.12 -6.62
C SER A 192 7.70 17.98 -7.56
N ARG A 193 8.56 18.25 -8.55
CA ARG A 193 9.15 17.24 -9.48
C ARG A 193 9.87 16.09 -8.76
N ARG A 194 10.39 16.34 -7.55
CA ARG A 194 11.34 15.45 -6.86
C ARG A 194 10.71 14.62 -5.74
N GLU A 195 9.68 15.15 -5.09
CA GLU A 195 9.00 14.52 -3.97
C GLU A 195 7.56 15.01 -3.81
N LEU A 196 6.76 14.22 -3.10
CA LEU A 196 5.36 14.51 -2.83
C LEU A 196 5.15 15.48 -1.67
N TYR A 197 6.11 15.58 -0.75
CA TYR A 197 6.12 16.52 0.37
C TYR A 197 7.55 16.67 0.89
N ASP A 198 7.91 17.86 1.39
CA ASP A 198 9.14 17.99 2.20
C ASP A 198 8.86 17.47 3.62
N ARG A 199 9.73 16.57 4.09
CA ARG A 199 9.75 16.06 5.47
C ARG A 199 9.88 17.19 6.52
N LYS A 200 10.49 18.32 6.15
CA LYS A 200 10.71 19.49 7.02
C LYS A 200 9.53 20.46 7.04
N ASP A 201 8.57 20.34 6.11
CA ASP A 201 7.43 21.26 6.05
C ASP A 201 6.53 21.06 7.29
N PRO A 202 6.31 22.09 8.13
CA PRO A 202 5.40 21.99 9.27
C PRO A 202 3.94 21.67 8.85
N ASN A 203 3.57 21.90 7.58
CA ASN A 203 2.28 21.49 7.05
C ASN A 203 2.07 19.96 7.10
N LEU A 204 3.12 19.14 7.06
CA LEU A 204 2.98 17.68 7.14
C LEU A 204 2.35 17.25 8.48
N ALA A 205 2.77 17.87 9.59
CA ALA A 205 2.20 17.65 10.91
C ALA A 205 0.77 18.20 11.02
N GLN A 206 0.49 19.33 10.38
CA GLN A 206 -0.86 19.93 10.34
C GLN A 206 -1.84 19.09 9.52
N LEU A 207 -1.41 18.52 8.38
CA LEU A 207 -2.21 17.64 7.54
C LEU A 207 -2.48 16.28 8.21
N THR A 208 -1.47 15.65 8.81
CA THR A 208 -1.67 14.39 9.53
C THR A 208 -2.62 14.57 10.72
N HIS A 209 -2.49 15.65 11.49
CA HIS A 209 -3.46 16.01 12.52
C HIS A 209 -4.87 16.24 11.95
N TYR A 210 -4.98 17.01 10.85
CA TYR A 210 -6.25 17.28 10.17
C TYR A 210 -6.98 16.00 9.73
N LEU A 211 -6.28 15.05 9.08
CA LEU A 211 -6.87 13.77 8.67
C LEU A 211 -7.36 12.94 9.86
N ALA A 212 -6.63 13.00 10.98
CA ALA A 212 -6.95 12.27 12.20
C ALA A 212 -8.18 12.84 12.94
N THR A 213 -8.32 14.16 13.02
CA THR A 213 -9.32 14.82 13.91
C THR A 213 -10.46 15.53 13.19
N GLN A 214 -10.32 15.93 11.92
CA GLN A 214 -11.33 16.73 11.23
C GLN A 214 -12.65 15.96 11.10
N ARG A 215 -13.78 16.64 11.33
CA ARG A 215 -15.12 16.05 11.16
C ARG A 215 -15.35 15.59 9.73
N VAL A 216 -15.73 14.32 9.56
CA VAL A 216 -16.22 13.78 8.29
C VAL A 216 -17.64 14.32 8.03
N LEU A 217 -17.87 14.83 6.82
CA LEU A 217 -19.16 15.35 6.36
C LEU A 217 -19.86 14.44 5.34
N GLY A 218 -19.10 13.64 4.59
CA GLY A 218 -19.64 12.64 3.67
C GLY A 218 -18.71 11.45 3.56
N ALA A 219 -19.28 10.27 3.31
CA ALA A 219 -18.56 9.04 3.05
C ALA A 219 -19.27 8.28 1.92
N VAL A 220 -18.58 7.98 0.83
CA VAL A 220 -19.10 7.21 -0.31
C VAL A 220 -18.14 6.10 -0.66
N GLN A 221 -18.58 5.04 -1.33
CA GLN A 221 -17.65 4.01 -1.76
C GLN A 221 -16.89 4.45 -3.00
N LYS A 222 -15.58 4.18 -3.07
CA LYS A 222 -14.81 4.39 -4.30
C LYS A 222 -15.28 3.41 -5.38
N GLU A 223 -15.61 3.92 -6.56
CA GLU A 223 -15.91 3.09 -7.73
C GLU A 223 -14.65 2.42 -8.31
N GLY A 224 -14.85 1.26 -8.96
CA GLY A 224 -13.78 0.49 -9.62
C GLY A 224 -12.74 -0.12 -8.67
N GLY A 225 -13.02 -0.23 -7.37
CA GLY A 225 -12.10 -0.83 -6.39
C GLY A 225 -12.12 -2.36 -6.40
N THR A 226 -10.95 -2.98 -6.33
CA THR A 226 -10.80 -4.43 -6.14
C THR A 226 -11.22 -4.88 -4.73
N GLN A 227 -10.95 -4.06 -3.70
CA GLN A 227 -11.40 -4.26 -2.32
C GLN A 227 -12.13 -3.00 -1.80
N LEU A 228 -12.74 -3.13 -0.62
CA LEU A 228 -13.52 -2.06 0.03
C LEU A 228 -12.65 -0.84 0.37
N LYS A 229 -12.88 0.27 -0.34
CA LYS A 229 -12.27 1.58 -0.13
C LYS A 229 -13.38 2.64 -0.10
N LEU A 230 -13.35 3.55 0.86
CA LEU A 230 -14.28 4.69 0.93
C LEU A 230 -13.55 5.98 0.55
N LEU A 231 -14.25 6.91 -0.11
CA LEU A 231 -13.83 8.30 -0.20
C LEU A 231 -14.57 9.06 0.91
N VAL A 232 -13.82 9.77 1.75
CA VAL A 232 -14.38 10.61 2.81
C VAL A 232 -14.11 12.08 2.52
N SER A 233 -15.14 12.90 2.71
CA SER A 233 -15.08 14.35 2.55
C SER A 233 -15.12 15.03 3.92
N PHE A 234 -14.21 15.97 4.12
CA PHE A 234 -14.09 16.79 5.31
C PHE A 234 -14.65 18.20 5.08
N GLN A 235 -14.51 19.09 6.08
CA GLN A 235 -15.19 20.38 6.10
C GLN A 235 -14.85 21.32 4.94
N ASN A 236 -13.58 21.67 4.75
CA ASN A 236 -13.14 22.67 3.76
C ASN A 236 -12.85 22.03 2.39
N HIS A 237 -13.77 21.20 1.89
CA HIS A 237 -13.66 20.41 0.64
C HIS A 237 -12.53 19.37 0.57
N GLY A 238 -11.65 19.28 1.58
CA GLY A 238 -10.59 18.27 1.61
C GLY A 238 -11.13 16.85 1.61
N GLN A 239 -10.49 15.95 0.86
CA GLN A 239 -10.88 14.55 0.74
C GLN A 239 -9.76 13.59 1.17
N ALA A 240 -10.13 12.38 1.59
CA ALA A 240 -9.20 11.29 1.85
C ALA A 240 -9.74 9.93 1.36
N LEU A 241 -8.81 9.03 1.03
CA LEU A 241 -9.08 7.62 0.80
C LEU A 241 -9.01 6.87 2.14
N LEU A 242 -10.11 6.21 2.50
CA LEU A 242 -10.25 5.45 3.74
C LEU A 242 -10.25 3.95 3.43
N LYS A 243 -9.34 3.21 4.06
CA LYS A 243 -9.33 1.73 4.05
C LYS A 243 -9.61 1.20 5.46
N PRO A 244 -10.63 0.33 5.65
CA PRO A 244 -10.97 -0.20 6.96
C PRO A 244 -10.10 -1.38 7.37
N MET A 245 -9.99 -1.60 8.68
CA MET A 245 -9.40 -2.81 9.25
C MET A 245 -10.17 -4.07 8.81
N LYS A 246 -9.56 -4.88 7.94
CA LYS A 246 -10.07 -6.21 7.52
C LYS A 246 -9.48 -7.38 8.28
N GLN A 247 -8.27 -7.25 8.84
CA GLN A 247 -7.57 -8.31 9.59
C GLN A 247 -6.98 -7.76 10.89
N SER A 248 -6.74 -8.64 11.88
CA SER A 248 -6.04 -8.26 13.10
C SER A 248 -4.56 -7.95 12.84
N ARG A 249 -3.98 -7.11 13.70
CA ARG A 249 -2.60 -6.61 13.55
C ARG A 249 -1.54 -7.73 13.65
N ASP A 250 -1.86 -8.83 14.33
CA ASP A 250 -1.00 -10.01 14.50
C ASP A 250 -1.31 -11.15 13.51
N ALA A 251 -2.30 -11.01 12.61
CA ALA A 251 -2.67 -12.07 11.67
C ALA A 251 -1.80 -12.07 10.42
N GLU A 252 -0.97 -13.11 10.26
CA GLU A 252 -0.29 -13.38 8.99
C GLU A 252 -1.28 -13.87 7.91
N THR A 253 -1.03 -13.50 6.65
CA THR A 253 -1.73 -14.00 5.47
C THR A 253 -1.42 -15.48 5.28
N ASP A 254 -2.45 -16.32 5.20
CA ASP A 254 -2.34 -17.77 4.99
C ASP A 254 -1.36 -18.12 3.86
N GLY A 255 -0.46 -19.08 4.09
CA GLY A 255 0.63 -19.44 3.17
C GLY A 255 0.18 -19.92 1.79
N ASN A 256 -1.07 -20.38 1.65
CA ASN A 256 -1.66 -20.87 0.41
C ASN A 256 -2.31 -19.76 -0.44
N LEU A 257 -2.51 -18.57 0.13
CA LEU A 257 -3.04 -17.43 -0.63
C LEU A 257 -1.98 -16.86 -1.58
N PHE A 258 -2.37 -16.71 -2.83
CA PHE A 258 -1.65 -15.94 -3.84
C PHE A 258 -1.72 -14.44 -3.50
N TYR A 259 -0.69 -13.69 -3.87
CA TYR A 259 -0.57 -12.24 -3.62
C TYR A 259 -1.80 -11.42 -4.05
N PHE A 260 -2.45 -11.76 -5.17
CA PHE A 260 -3.66 -11.09 -5.67
C PHE A 260 -4.93 -11.41 -4.84
N SER A 261 -4.89 -12.47 -4.02
CA SER A 261 -5.93 -12.89 -3.08
C SER A 261 -5.60 -12.57 -1.61
N ASP A 262 -4.56 -11.76 -1.36
CA ASP A 262 -4.32 -11.18 -0.04
C ASP A 262 -5.39 -10.12 0.30
N PHE A 263 -5.48 -9.70 1.56
CA PHE A 263 -6.35 -8.60 1.96
C PHE A 263 -5.60 -7.26 1.94
N GLU A 264 -6.31 -6.18 1.68
CA GLU A 264 -5.80 -4.84 2.04
C GLU A 264 -6.01 -4.59 3.53
N ARG A 265 -4.99 -4.00 4.16
CA ARG A 265 -4.91 -3.73 5.60
C ARG A 265 -4.67 -2.24 5.85
N HIS A 266 -5.32 -1.68 6.85
CA HIS A 266 -5.17 -0.27 7.23
C HIS A 266 -3.78 0.03 7.79
N ASN A 267 -3.28 -0.83 8.69
CA ASN A 267 -1.96 -0.67 9.30
C ASN A 267 -0.82 -0.77 8.26
N ALA A 268 -1.03 -1.46 7.15
CA ALA A 268 -0.07 -1.55 6.05
C ALA A 268 0.10 -0.21 5.30
N GLU A 269 -0.98 0.52 5.02
CA GLU A 269 -0.88 1.86 4.39
C GLU A 269 -0.18 2.87 5.30
N ILE A 270 -0.54 2.87 6.60
CA ILE A 270 0.08 3.76 7.59
C ILE A 270 1.57 3.43 7.74
N ALA A 271 1.90 2.15 7.91
CA ALA A 271 3.28 1.71 8.04
C ALA A 271 4.11 1.95 6.77
N ALA A 272 3.52 1.82 5.58
CA ALA A 272 4.20 2.15 4.33
C ALA A 272 4.60 3.64 4.31
N PHE A 273 3.69 4.57 4.62
CA PHE A 273 3.98 6.01 4.68
C PHE A 273 5.13 6.34 5.66
N HIS A 274 5.13 5.74 6.85
CA HIS A 274 6.20 5.94 7.82
C HIS A 274 7.55 5.35 7.35
N LEU A 275 7.54 4.19 6.68
CA LEU A 275 8.74 3.55 6.13
C LEU A 275 9.32 4.32 4.94
N ASP A 276 8.49 4.80 4.02
CA ASP A 276 8.88 5.62 2.86
C ASP A 276 9.53 6.94 3.30
N ARG A 277 9.01 7.58 4.36
CA ARG A 277 9.63 8.74 5.01
C ARG A 277 10.97 8.41 5.70
N LEU A 278 11.08 7.22 6.32
CA LEU A 278 12.33 6.75 6.94
C LEU A 278 13.40 6.39 5.91
N LEU A 279 13.04 5.89 4.74
CA LEU A 279 13.96 5.71 3.62
C LEU A 279 14.28 7.05 2.93
N GLY A 280 13.54 8.12 3.26
CA GLY A 280 13.69 9.45 2.71
C GLY A 280 13.30 9.52 1.23
N PHE A 281 12.31 8.73 0.82
CA PHE A 281 11.75 8.77 -0.52
C PHE A 281 10.71 9.88 -0.66
N ASN A 282 9.82 10.03 0.33
CA ASN A 282 8.74 11.02 0.38
C ASN A 282 7.78 10.92 -0.84
N ARG A 283 7.30 9.71 -1.15
CA ARG A 283 6.53 9.34 -2.36
C ARG A 283 5.15 8.72 -2.08
N ILE A 284 4.84 8.43 -0.81
CA ILE A 284 3.51 7.99 -0.38
C ILE A 284 2.72 9.21 0.14
N PRO A 285 1.46 9.44 -0.28
CA PRO A 285 0.61 10.49 0.28
C PRO A 285 0.50 10.36 1.81
N PRO A 286 0.44 11.43 2.60
CA PRO A 286 0.33 11.32 4.05
C PRO A 286 -0.85 10.45 4.49
N VAL A 287 -0.57 9.39 5.25
CA VAL A 287 -1.56 8.44 5.80
C VAL A 287 -1.52 8.47 7.32
N VAL A 288 -2.68 8.50 7.95
CA VAL A 288 -2.81 8.35 9.41
C VAL A 288 -3.83 7.29 9.78
N GLY A 289 -3.63 6.70 10.95
CA GLY A 289 -4.64 5.92 11.64
C GLY A 289 -5.73 6.80 12.24
N ARG A 290 -6.97 6.33 12.16
CA ARG A 290 -8.13 6.93 12.83
C ARG A 290 -9.02 5.84 13.39
N LEU A 291 -9.65 6.11 14.53
CA LEU A 291 -10.76 5.32 15.04
C LEU A 291 -12.05 6.08 14.66
N ILE A 292 -12.91 5.47 13.85
CA ILE A 292 -14.17 6.09 13.42
C ILE A 292 -15.38 5.39 14.03
N ASN A 293 -16.45 6.15 14.28
CA ASN A 293 -17.76 5.60 14.53
C ASN A 293 -18.46 5.30 13.20
N VAL A 294 -18.54 4.03 12.80
CA VAL A 294 -19.13 3.61 11.51
C VAL A 294 -20.61 4.00 11.35
N THR A 295 -21.30 4.35 12.43
CA THR A 295 -22.68 4.80 12.40
C THR A 295 -22.76 6.28 12.04
N SER A 296 -22.17 7.15 12.85
CA SER A 296 -22.25 8.61 12.64
C SER A 296 -21.29 9.17 11.59
N GLU A 297 -20.16 8.50 11.32
CA GLU A 297 -19.14 8.94 10.35
C GLU A 297 -19.17 8.16 9.03
N VAL A 298 -20.10 7.21 8.85
CA VAL A 298 -20.32 6.55 7.55
C VAL A 298 -21.82 6.34 7.27
N ARG A 299 -22.51 5.52 8.07
CA ARG A 299 -23.89 5.08 7.78
C ARG A 299 -24.90 6.23 7.67
N GLU A 300 -24.83 7.20 8.57
CA GLU A 300 -25.81 8.29 8.68
C GLU A 300 -25.53 9.44 7.69
N ILE A 301 -24.30 9.56 7.20
CA ILE A 301 -23.85 10.65 6.31
C ILE A 301 -23.58 10.21 4.87
N THR A 302 -23.76 8.93 4.55
CA THR A 302 -23.54 8.43 3.19
C THR A 302 -24.71 8.74 2.26
N THR A 303 -24.43 9.42 1.16
CA THR A 303 -25.37 9.60 0.04
C THR A 303 -25.39 8.39 -0.91
N ASP A 304 -24.43 7.47 -0.77
CA ASP A 304 -24.30 6.28 -1.60
C ASP A 304 -25.31 5.20 -1.18
N LYS A 305 -26.39 5.11 -1.96
CA LYS A 305 -27.46 4.10 -1.79
C LYS A 305 -26.95 2.66 -1.95
N LYS A 306 -25.85 2.42 -2.67
CA LYS A 306 -25.25 1.07 -2.81
C LYS A 306 -24.59 0.68 -1.49
N LEU A 307 -23.72 1.55 -0.94
CA LEU A 307 -23.04 1.36 0.34
C LEU A 307 -24.02 1.28 1.51
N SER A 308 -24.97 2.22 1.60
CA SER A 308 -25.99 2.32 2.66
C SER A 308 -26.77 1.02 2.87
N ARG A 309 -27.12 0.32 1.78
CA ARG A 309 -27.84 -0.96 1.80
C ARG A 309 -27.04 -2.15 2.34
N THR A 310 -25.72 -2.02 2.52
CA THR A 310 -24.86 -3.09 3.03
C THR A 310 -24.68 -3.08 4.54
N PHE A 311 -25.24 -2.07 5.24
CA PHE A 311 -25.17 -1.99 6.70
C PHE A 311 -26.14 -2.97 7.37
N PHE A 312 -25.65 -3.69 8.38
CA PHE A 312 -26.44 -4.60 9.21
C PHE A 312 -25.91 -4.64 10.65
N THR A 313 -26.70 -5.22 11.55
CA THR A 313 -26.25 -5.53 12.93
C THR A 313 -25.90 -7.00 13.00
N SER A 314 -24.68 -7.32 13.44
CA SER A 314 -24.23 -8.70 13.62
C SER A 314 -24.94 -9.40 14.80
N PRO A 315 -24.90 -10.75 14.88
CA PRO A 315 -25.48 -11.49 16.02
C PRO A 315 -24.95 -11.11 17.40
N VAL A 316 -23.80 -10.43 17.48
CA VAL A 316 -23.17 -9.94 18.72
C VAL A 316 -23.39 -8.44 18.96
N GLY A 317 -24.28 -7.79 18.21
CA GLY A 317 -24.65 -6.38 18.40
C GLY A 317 -23.73 -5.35 17.75
N ASN A 318 -22.63 -5.76 17.11
CA ASN A 318 -21.75 -4.85 16.38
C ASN A 318 -22.42 -4.36 15.08
N VAL A 319 -22.22 -3.08 14.73
CA VAL A 319 -22.61 -2.51 13.43
C VAL A 319 -21.56 -2.88 12.39
N CYS A 320 -22.02 -3.47 11.29
CA CYS A 320 -21.17 -4.00 10.22
C CYS A 320 -21.63 -3.49 8.86
N PHE A 321 -20.70 -3.45 7.90
CA PHE A 321 -21.00 -3.24 6.48
C PHE A 321 -19.97 -3.96 5.60
N TYR A 322 -20.29 -4.16 4.32
CA TYR A 322 -19.40 -4.87 3.38
C TYR A 322 -19.21 -4.19 2.03
N GLY A 323 -20.05 -3.21 1.65
CA GLY A 323 -19.92 -2.51 0.37
C GLY A 323 -20.13 -3.40 -0.87
N GLN A 324 -19.64 -2.94 -2.03
CA GLN A 324 -19.81 -3.56 -3.34
C GLN A 324 -18.51 -3.42 -4.16
N CYS A 325 -17.62 -4.42 -4.04
CA CYS A 325 -16.33 -4.47 -4.72
C CYS A 325 -16.05 -5.89 -5.25
N GLU A 326 -14.99 -6.08 -6.04
CA GLU A 326 -14.68 -7.37 -6.68
C GLU A 326 -14.34 -8.48 -5.67
N TYR A 327 -13.56 -8.18 -4.62
CA TYR A 327 -13.09 -9.15 -3.63
C TYR A 327 -13.47 -8.74 -2.21
N TYR A 328 -14.02 -9.70 -1.44
CA TYR A 328 -14.30 -9.57 -0.01
C TYR A 328 -15.26 -8.42 0.35
N CYS A 329 -16.27 -8.20 -0.50
CA CYS A 329 -17.44 -7.35 -0.27
C CYS A 329 -18.73 -8.18 -0.26
N SER A 330 -18.88 -9.06 0.75
CA SER A 330 -20.10 -9.85 0.99
C SER A 330 -20.43 -9.88 2.48
N SER A 331 -21.62 -10.35 2.84
CA SER A 331 -22.05 -10.56 4.24
C SER A 331 -21.18 -11.56 5.01
N GLU A 332 -20.39 -12.38 4.32
CA GLU A 332 -19.39 -13.30 4.90
C GLU A 332 -18.05 -12.62 5.18
N HIS A 333 -17.78 -11.46 4.54
CA HIS A 333 -16.54 -10.68 4.67
C HIS A 333 -16.80 -9.22 5.11
N PRO A 334 -17.63 -8.96 6.13
CA PRO A 334 -17.92 -7.61 6.58
C PRO A 334 -16.73 -6.98 7.31
N VAL A 335 -16.71 -5.66 7.34
CA VAL A 335 -15.98 -4.91 8.37
C VAL A 335 -16.97 -4.45 9.44
N CYS A 336 -16.59 -4.58 10.71
CA CYS A 336 -17.47 -4.40 11.85
C CYS A 336 -16.83 -3.51 12.91
N GLY A 337 -17.59 -2.57 13.47
CA GLY A 337 -17.19 -1.81 14.64
C GLY A 337 -17.21 -2.66 15.92
N ARG A 338 -16.78 -2.07 17.04
CA ARG A 338 -16.83 -2.70 18.38
C ARG A 338 -17.44 -1.76 19.43
N PRO A 339 -18.78 -1.68 19.56
CA PRO A 339 -19.77 -2.12 18.57
C PRO A 339 -19.90 -1.14 17.38
N HIS A 340 -19.49 0.12 17.56
CA HIS A 340 -19.50 1.15 16.51
C HIS A 340 -18.11 1.60 16.07
N GLN A 341 -17.09 1.47 16.94
CA GLN A 341 -15.74 1.96 16.66
C GLN A 341 -14.97 1.00 15.75
N LEU A 342 -14.41 1.50 14.65
CA LEU A 342 -13.63 0.75 13.67
C LEU A 342 -12.30 1.47 13.39
N GLU A 343 -11.19 0.73 13.40
CA GLU A 343 -9.89 1.25 12.98
C GLU A 343 -9.84 1.38 11.45
N VAL A 344 -9.31 2.51 10.97
CA VAL A 344 -9.17 2.80 9.54
C VAL A 344 -7.83 3.51 9.28
N SER A 345 -7.33 3.41 8.05
CA SER A 345 -6.27 4.27 7.54
C SER A 345 -6.88 5.34 6.66
N VAL A 346 -6.51 6.60 6.89
CA VAL A 346 -6.99 7.78 6.17
C VAL A 346 -5.80 8.37 5.42
N ALA A 347 -5.76 8.17 4.10
CA ALA A 347 -4.73 8.68 3.22
C ALA A 347 -5.19 9.97 2.53
N ALA A 348 -4.37 11.02 2.55
CA ALA A 348 -4.63 12.26 1.81
C ALA A 348 -4.91 11.96 0.34
N MET A 349 -6.00 12.52 -0.22
CA MET A 349 -6.17 12.48 -1.67
C MET A 349 -5.09 13.30 -2.35
N LEU A 350 -4.56 12.80 -3.46
CA LEU A 350 -3.80 13.60 -4.42
C LEU A 350 -4.72 14.64 -5.08
N PRO A 351 -4.16 15.67 -5.76
CA PRO A 351 -4.97 16.57 -6.56
C PRO A 351 -5.83 15.82 -7.57
N ASP A 352 -6.99 16.40 -7.90
CA ASP A 352 -7.90 15.82 -8.87
C ASP A 352 -7.24 15.65 -10.25
N LEU A 353 -7.66 14.62 -11.00
CA LEU A 353 -7.08 14.31 -12.31
C LEU A 353 -7.30 15.42 -13.35
N SER A 354 -8.33 16.26 -13.17
CA SER A 354 -8.56 17.46 -14.00
C SER A 354 -7.52 18.57 -13.75
N LEU A 355 -6.93 18.64 -12.56
CA LEU A 355 -5.94 19.64 -12.17
C LEU A 355 -4.50 19.13 -12.33
N ALA A 356 -4.26 17.86 -12.01
CA ALA A 356 -2.97 17.20 -12.15
C ALA A 356 -3.15 15.79 -12.72
N PRO A 357 -3.19 15.65 -14.07
CA PRO A 357 -3.25 14.36 -14.74
C PRO A 357 -2.11 13.44 -14.31
N ARG A 358 -2.41 12.16 -14.14
CA ARG A 358 -1.45 11.13 -13.75
C ARG A 358 -1.44 9.99 -14.75
N ARG A 359 -0.25 9.61 -15.17
CA ARG A 359 -0.02 8.47 -16.06
C ARG A 359 0.20 7.21 -15.25
N SER A 360 -0.65 6.22 -15.45
CA SER A 360 -0.42 4.87 -14.94
C SER A 360 0.54 4.11 -15.87
N TRP A 361 1.55 3.49 -15.28
CA TRP A 361 2.56 2.71 -15.98
C TRP A 361 2.53 1.25 -15.50
N ARG A 362 2.52 0.31 -16.43
CA ARG A 362 2.65 -1.12 -16.12
C ARG A 362 4.08 -1.43 -15.68
N SER A 363 4.24 -2.02 -14.51
CA SER A 363 5.56 -2.46 -14.02
C SER A 363 6.16 -3.52 -14.97
N PRO A 364 7.45 -3.45 -15.33
CA PRO A 364 8.13 -4.51 -16.08
C PRO A 364 8.12 -5.83 -15.30
N TRP A 365 8.34 -5.75 -13.99
CA TRP A 365 8.28 -6.87 -13.04
C TRP A 365 6.87 -7.17 -12.52
N ARG A 366 5.82 -6.67 -13.19
CA ARG A 366 4.44 -7.11 -12.90
C ARG A 366 4.36 -8.64 -13.00
N ARG A 367 3.90 -9.28 -11.92
CA ARG A 367 3.63 -10.74 -11.85
C ARG A 367 2.57 -11.17 -12.89
N ALA A 368 2.39 -12.47 -13.06
CA ALA A 368 1.46 -13.00 -14.07
C ALA A 368 -0.03 -12.74 -13.77
N TYR A 369 -0.42 -12.61 -12.49
CA TYR A 369 -1.83 -12.67 -12.03
C TYR A 369 -2.51 -13.98 -12.46
N SER A 370 -1.80 -15.08 -12.22
CA SER A 370 -2.19 -16.43 -12.61
C SER A 370 -1.70 -17.43 -11.57
N ARG A 371 -2.43 -18.54 -11.41
CA ARG A 371 -2.04 -19.66 -10.55
C ARG A 371 -1.07 -20.63 -11.22
N THR A 372 -0.87 -20.51 -12.54
CA THR A 372 -0.11 -21.48 -13.36
C THR A 372 0.90 -20.85 -14.32
N LYS A 373 0.69 -19.59 -14.74
CA LYS A 373 1.60 -18.89 -15.65
C LYS A 373 2.68 -18.17 -14.85
N LEU A 374 3.94 -18.36 -15.23
CA LEU A 374 5.07 -17.51 -14.84
C LEU A 374 5.16 -16.28 -15.75
N ALA A 375 5.55 -15.15 -15.19
CA ALA A 375 5.89 -13.91 -15.88
C ALA A 375 7.19 -14.06 -16.71
N ALA A 376 7.51 -13.06 -17.55
CA ALA A 376 8.71 -13.10 -18.39
C ALA A 376 10.01 -13.05 -17.55
N TRP A 377 10.06 -12.15 -16.58
CA TRP A 377 11.20 -11.97 -15.68
C TRP A 377 11.44 -13.15 -14.72
N GLU A 378 10.45 -14.01 -14.50
CA GLU A 378 10.57 -15.25 -13.71
C GLU A 378 11.24 -16.38 -14.51
N LYS A 379 11.36 -16.24 -15.84
CA LYS A 379 11.95 -17.24 -16.76
C LYS A 379 13.32 -16.84 -17.29
N ASP A 380 13.56 -15.53 -17.40
CA ASP A 380 14.75 -14.95 -18.00
C ASP A 380 15.59 -14.24 -16.92
N PRO A 381 16.77 -14.77 -16.54
CA PRO A 381 17.64 -14.13 -15.56
C PRO A 381 18.25 -12.81 -16.09
N ALA A 382 18.36 -12.63 -17.41
CA ALA A 382 18.89 -11.43 -18.05
C ALA A 382 17.78 -10.41 -18.42
N TYR A 383 16.56 -10.59 -17.91
CA TYR A 383 15.39 -9.78 -18.29
C TYR A 383 15.62 -8.27 -18.15
N CYS A 384 16.37 -7.83 -17.14
CA CYS A 384 16.64 -6.40 -16.97
C CYS A 384 17.44 -5.78 -18.13
N ASP A 385 18.27 -6.53 -18.86
CA ASP A 385 19.02 -5.97 -19.98
C ASP A 385 18.09 -5.58 -21.15
N THR A 386 16.99 -6.32 -21.31
CA THR A 386 15.89 -5.92 -22.21
C THR A 386 15.11 -4.71 -21.67
N VAL A 387 14.95 -4.57 -20.35
CA VAL A 387 14.29 -3.42 -19.74
C VAL A 387 15.14 -2.15 -19.90
N LYS A 388 16.45 -2.23 -19.64
CA LYS A 388 17.43 -1.13 -19.78
C LYS A 388 17.46 -0.52 -21.19
N GLN A 389 17.00 -1.23 -22.22
CA GLN A 389 16.96 -0.73 -23.60
C GLN A 389 15.62 -0.08 -23.99
N ARG A 390 14.56 -0.25 -23.18
CA ARG A 390 13.20 0.18 -23.53
C ARG A 390 12.82 1.49 -22.84
N PRO A 391 12.31 2.51 -23.57
CA PRO A 391 11.69 3.67 -22.94
C PRO A 391 10.53 3.26 -22.02
N PRO A 392 10.31 3.95 -20.87
CA PRO A 392 11.08 5.07 -20.34
C PRO A 392 12.32 4.66 -19.52
N TYR A 393 12.68 3.38 -19.43
CA TYR A 393 13.73 2.86 -18.52
C TYR A 393 15.15 3.00 -19.07
N SER A 394 15.30 3.31 -20.35
CA SER A 394 16.60 3.47 -21.01
C SER A 394 17.29 4.82 -20.78
N HIS A 395 16.60 5.79 -20.20
CA HIS A 395 17.12 7.15 -20.01
C HIS A 395 16.68 7.71 -18.65
N GLY A 396 17.41 8.71 -18.15
CA GLY A 396 17.12 9.40 -16.89
C GLY A 396 17.14 8.46 -15.67
N THR A 397 16.36 8.80 -14.64
CA THR A 397 16.38 8.10 -13.35
C THR A 397 15.40 6.93 -13.26
N ARG A 398 14.52 6.75 -14.24
CA ARG A 398 13.30 5.92 -14.12
C ARG A 398 13.56 4.47 -13.69
N LEU A 399 14.65 3.86 -14.14
CA LEU A 399 15.02 2.51 -13.70
C LEU A 399 15.40 2.48 -12.22
N LEU A 400 16.16 3.48 -11.73
CA LEU A 400 16.55 3.59 -10.32
C LEU A 400 15.33 3.85 -9.43
N ASP A 401 14.34 4.59 -9.92
CA ASP A 401 13.09 4.78 -9.18
C ASP A 401 12.27 3.49 -9.03
N LEU A 402 12.31 2.59 -10.02
CA LEU A 402 11.78 1.23 -9.87
C LEU A 402 12.58 0.41 -8.84
N ILE A 403 13.90 0.61 -8.73
CA ILE A 403 14.71 -0.09 -7.72
C ILE A 403 14.39 0.40 -6.31
N ASP A 404 14.30 1.72 -6.07
CA ASP A 404 13.89 2.27 -4.77
C ASP A 404 12.52 1.74 -4.34
N MET A 405 11.56 1.69 -5.28
CA MET A 405 10.23 1.13 -5.05
C MET A 405 10.28 -0.39 -4.76
N ALA A 406 11.12 -1.15 -5.47
CA ALA A 406 11.32 -2.58 -5.22
C ALA A 406 11.98 -2.87 -3.85
N VAL A 407 12.89 -1.99 -3.40
CA VAL A 407 13.48 -2.04 -2.06
C VAL A 407 12.41 -1.77 -0.99
N LEU A 408 11.60 -0.73 -1.16
CA LEU A 408 10.46 -0.44 -0.27
C LEU A 408 9.50 -1.64 -0.22
N ASP A 409 9.02 -2.11 -1.38
CA ASP A 409 8.10 -3.23 -1.50
C ASP A 409 8.67 -4.51 -0.88
N PHE A 410 9.98 -4.79 -1.01
CA PHE A 410 10.60 -5.95 -0.38
C PHE A 410 10.66 -5.83 1.15
N LEU A 411 11.09 -4.67 1.68
CA LEU A 411 11.12 -4.41 3.13
C LEU A 411 9.74 -4.63 3.76
N MET A 412 8.68 -4.11 3.13
CA MET A 412 7.31 -4.29 3.60
C MET A 412 6.61 -5.57 3.10
N SER A 413 7.28 -6.41 2.31
CA SER A 413 6.74 -7.63 1.69
C SER A 413 5.49 -7.43 0.81
N ASN A 414 5.38 -6.30 0.12
CA ASN A 414 4.32 -6.06 -0.85
C ASN A 414 4.62 -6.76 -2.19
N MET A 415 3.80 -7.75 -2.55
CA MET A 415 3.96 -8.50 -3.81
C MET A 415 3.16 -7.93 -4.98
N ASP A 416 2.24 -6.98 -4.76
CA ASP A 416 1.15 -6.64 -5.69
C ASP A 416 1.43 -5.37 -6.54
N ARG A 417 2.70 -4.95 -6.66
CA ARG A 417 3.13 -3.78 -7.44
C ARG A 417 2.99 -4.02 -8.96
N HIS A 418 1.76 -4.10 -9.46
CA HIS A 418 1.47 -4.29 -10.88
C HIS A 418 1.66 -3.03 -11.73
N HIS A 419 1.42 -1.87 -11.14
CA HIS A 419 1.46 -0.57 -11.77
C HIS A 419 2.09 0.45 -10.81
N TYR A 420 2.52 1.58 -11.37
CA TYR A 420 2.94 2.77 -10.63
C TYR A 420 2.43 4.02 -11.37
N GLU A 421 2.33 5.17 -10.69
CA GLU A 421 1.88 6.42 -11.31
C GLU A 421 2.98 7.48 -11.32
N THR A 422 2.88 8.41 -12.27
CA THR A 422 3.66 9.67 -12.31
C THR A 422 2.74 10.83 -12.67
N PHE A 423 3.02 12.04 -12.20
CA PHE A 423 2.34 13.24 -12.71
C PHE A 423 2.77 13.51 -14.16
N GLU A 424 1.81 13.79 -15.04
CA GLU A 424 2.11 14.01 -16.47
C GLU A 424 2.84 15.33 -16.71
N THR A 425 2.55 16.36 -15.92
CA THR A 425 3.19 17.69 -15.93
C THR A 425 4.72 17.61 -15.87
N PHE A 426 5.28 16.64 -15.14
CA PHE A 426 6.73 16.47 -15.01
C PHE A 426 7.35 15.56 -16.09
N GLY A 427 6.54 14.93 -16.94
CA GLY A 427 7.02 14.03 -17.99
C GLY A 427 7.68 12.76 -17.46
N ASN A 428 8.84 12.39 -18.02
CA ASN A 428 9.55 11.17 -17.62
C ASN A 428 10.48 11.35 -16.41
N GLU A 429 10.98 12.58 -16.20
CA GLU A 429 11.98 12.93 -15.18
C GLU A 429 11.29 13.42 -13.91
N THR A 430 10.73 12.46 -13.18
CA THR A 430 10.01 12.64 -11.91
C THR A 430 10.04 11.34 -11.11
N PHE A 431 9.80 11.46 -9.81
CA PHE A 431 9.62 10.31 -8.92
C PHE A 431 8.36 9.48 -9.26
N LEU A 432 8.30 8.26 -8.73
CA LEU A 432 7.14 7.37 -8.85
C LEU A 432 6.24 7.47 -7.62
N LEU A 433 4.93 7.59 -7.82
CA LEU A 433 3.95 7.57 -6.74
C LEU A 433 3.79 6.16 -6.18
N HIS A 434 4.11 6.00 -4.89
CA HIS A 434 4.07 4.72 -4.17
C HIS A 434 2.64 4.46 -3.61
N LEU A 435 1.64 4.29 -4.48
CA LEU A 435 0.23 4.16 -4.08
C LEU A 435 -0.19 2.71 -3.76
N ASP A 436 -1.34 2.52 -3.10
CA ASP A 436 -1.95 1.21 -2.81
C ASP A 436 -0.98 0.19 -2.15
N ASN A 437 -0.53 0.49 -0.92
CA ASN A 437 0.40 -0.35 -0.16
C ASN A 437 -0.32 -1.32 0.80
N GLY A 438 -1.66 -1.39 0.76
CA GLY A 438 -2.48 -2.15 1.71
C GLY A 438 -2.20 -3.65 1.78
N ARG A 439 -1.58 -4.26 0.76
CA ARG A 439 -1.14 -5.67 0.77
C ARG A 439 0.29 -5.87 1.32
N ALA A 440 0.92 -4.80 1.83
CA ALA A 440 2.15 -4.89 2.59
C ALA A 440 1.88 -5.47 3.99
N PHE A 441 2.96 -5.85 4.69
CA PHE A 441 2.94 -6.39 6.05
C PHE A 441 1.97 -7.58 6.24
N GLY A 442 1.72 -8.35 5.17
CA GLY A 442 0.91 -9.57 5.24
C GLY A 442 1.59 -10.73 5.97
N ARG A 443 2.93 -10.81 5.94
CA ARG A 443 3.71 -11.84 6.64
C ARG A 443 4.97 -11.24 7.27
N HIS A 444 5.32 -11.70 8.47
CA HIS A 444 6.57 -11.40 9.19
C HIS A 444 7.49 -12.61 9.33
N SER A 445 6.95 -13.83 9.35
CA SER A 445 7.71 -15.07 9.50
C SER A 445 8.45 -15.49 8.21
N ARG A 446 8.05 -14.92 7.07
CA ARG A 446 8.62 -15.18 5.75
C ARG A 446 9.02 -13.89 5.03
N ASP A 447 10.11 -13.98 4.28
CA ASP A 447 10.55 -12.96 3.33
C ASP A 447 10.31 -13.48 1.91
N GLU A 448 9.95 -12.58 0.99
CA GLU A 448 9.62 -12.94 -0.38
C GLU A 448 10.70 -12.41 -1.36
N PRO A 449 11.75 -13.21 -1.66
CA PRO A 449 12.88 -12.75 -2.45
C PRO A 449 12.49 -12.35 -3.88
N SER A 450 11.38 -12.86 -4.42
CA SER A 450 10.91 -12.50 -5.76
C SER A 450 10.51 -11.02 -5.91
N ILE A 451 10.31 -10.28 -4.82
CA ILE A 451 10.09 -8.82 -4.87
C ILE A 451 11.40 -8.07 -5.18
N LEU A 452 12.54 -8.59 -4.73
CA LEU A 452 13.86 -7.95 -4.85
C LEU A 452 14.58 -8.28 -6.18
N VAL A 453 13.96 -9.11 -7.02
CA VAL A 453 14.46 -9.50 -8.35
C VAL A 453 14.81 -8.31 -9.28
N PRO A 454 14.10 -7.15 -9.27
CA PRO A 454 14.54 -5.98 -10.04
C PRO A 454 15.97 -5.53 -9.65
N LEU A 455 16.28 -5.47 -8.35
CA LEU A 455 17.62 -5.12 -7.89
C LEU A 455 18.65 -6.19 -8.29
N GLN A 456 18.31 -7.47 -8.13
CA GLN A 456 19.19 -8.59 -8.47
C GLN A 456 19.51 -8.68 -9.97
N GLN A 457 18.52 -8.47 -10.85
CA GLN A 457 18.72 -8.55 -12.31
C GLN A 457 19.34 -7.28 -12.88
N CYS A 458 19.02 -6.11 -12.34
CA CYS A 458 19.54 -4.86 -12.86
C CYS A 458 20.93 -4.51 -12.32
N CYS A 459 21.24 -4.95 -11.09
CA CYS A 459 22.43 -4.59 -10.33
C CYS A 459 22.76 -3.09 -10.40
N ARG A 460 21.76 -2.24 -10.12
CA ARG A 460 21.91 -0.78 -10.02
C ARG A 460 21.16 -0.25 -8.79
N ILE A 461 21.74 0.70 -8.07
CA ILE A 461 21.12 1.39 -6.94
C ILE A 461 21.65 2.83 -6.82
N ARG A 462 20.87 3.75 -6.25
CA ARG A 462 21.32 5.10 -5.90
C ARG A 462 22.31 5.09 -4.74
N ARG A 463 23.32 5.95 -4.78
CA ARG A 463 24.25 6.20 -3.67
C ARG A 463 23.47 6.74 -2.46
N SER A 464 22.54 7.68 -2.64
CA SER A 464 21.72 8.22 -1.55
C SER A 464 20.87 7.14 -0.86
N THR A 465 20.25 6.23 -1.62
CA THR A 465 19.48 5.11 -1.07
C THR A 465 20.40 4.14 -0.33
N LEU A 466 21.51 3.71 -0.95
CA LEU A 466 22.44 2.77 -0.33
C LEU A 466 23.05 3.30 0.98
N LEU A 467 23.42 4.59 1.03
CA LEU A 467 23.96 5.21 2.25
C LEU A 467 22.91 5.26 3.37
N ARG A 468 21.64 5.57 3.06
CA ARG A 468 20.55 5.52 4.04
C ARG A 468 20.23 4.10 4.51
N LEU A 469 20.24 3.10 3.62
CA LEU A 469 20.08 1.69 3.99
C LEU A 469 21.22 1.20 4.91
N ARG A 470 22.46 1.63 4.67
CA ARG A 470 23.61 1.32 5.54
C ARG A 470 23.52 2.03 6.89
N LEU A 471 23.07 3.29 6.93
CA LEU A 471 22.84 4.00 8.19
C LEU A 471 21.78 3.28 9.04
N LEU A 472 20.65 2.91 8.42
CA LEU A 472 19.52 2.24 9.06
C LEU A 472 19.83 0.79 9.53
N SER A 473 20.97 0.20 9.14
CA SER A 473 21.42 -1.10 9.67
C SER A 473 22.34 -0.97 10.90
N LEU A 474 22.81 0.23 11.23
CA LEU A 474 23.64 0.46 12.43
C LEU A 474 22.82 0.38 13.73
N PRO A 475 23.40 -0.07 14.85
CA PRO A 475 22.69 -0.15 16.15
C PRO A 475 22.12 1.19 16.66
N SER A 476 22.76 2.31 16.32
CA SER A 476 22.28 3.67 16.65
C SER A 476 20.96 3.98 15.96
N PHE A 477 20.87 3.72 14.66
CA PHE A 477 19.77 4.12 13.77
C PHE A 477 18.92 2.97 13.24
N ARG A 478 18.96 1.81 13.92
CA ARG A 478 18.31 0.55 13.52
C ARG A 478 16.88 0.78 13.01
N LEU A 479 16.59 0.27 11.82
CA LEU A 479 15.31 0.48 11.13
C LEU A 479 14.09 0.10 11.99
N SER A 480 14.13 -1.02 12.71
CA SER A 480 13.05 -1.42 13.62
C SER A 480 12.79 -0.42 14.76
N ASP A 481 13.83 0.18 15.34
CA ASP A 481 13.71 1.20 16.39
C ASP A 481 13.17 2.52 15.83
N ALA A 482 13.72 2.98 14.70
CA ALA A 482 13.28 4.21 14.04
C ALA A 482 11.82 4.08 13.55
N MET A 483 11.43 2.91 13.04
CA MET A 483 10.07 2.59 12.62
C MET A 483 9.10 2.54 13.80
N ARG A 484 9.48 1.89 14.89
CA ARG A 484 8.72 1.88 16.15
C ARG A 484 8.44 3.30 16.63
N GLU A 485 9.47 4.12 16.77
CA GLU A 485 9.32 5.48 17.28
C GLU A 485 8.51 6.37 16.32
N SER A 486 8.69 6.19 15.01
CA SER A 486 7.92 6.88 13.98
C SER A 486 6.43 6.53 14.07
N LEU A 487 6.08 5.24 14.24
CA LEU A 487 4.70 4.76 14.38
C LEU A 487 4.03 5.16 15.69
N LEU A 488 4.78 5.37 16.78
CA LEU A 488 4.23 5.87 18.05
C LEU A 488 3.65 7.30 17.94
N ARG A 489 3.95 8.02 16.86
CA ARG A 489 3.38 9.35 16.57
C ARG A 489 2.02 9.28 15.86
N ASP A 490 1.54 8.09 15.47
CA ASP A 490 0.22 7.89 14.87
C ASP A 490 -0.90 7.76 15.94
N PRO A 491 -2.10 8.32 15.74
CA PRO A 491 -3.19 8.23 16.72
C PRO A 491 -3.60 6.80 17.10
N LEU A 492 -3.50 5.83 16.18
CA LEU A 492 -3.85 4.43 16.49
C LEU A 492 -2.82 3.72 17.37
N ALA A 493 -1.65 4.32 17.62
CA ALA A 493 -0.67 3.84 18.60
C ALA A 493 -1.25 3.85 20.04
N ALA A 494 -2.17 4.77 20.33
CA ALA A 494 -2.87 4.83 21.62
C ALA A 494 -3.87 3.68 21.83
N VAL A 495 -4.28 2.99 20.75
CA VAL A 495 -5.13 1.79 20.81
C VAL A 495 -4.28 0.52 20.96
N ALA A 496 -3.23 0.39 20.13
CA ALA A 496 -2.25 -0.69 20.15
C ALA A 496 -1.04 -0.33 19.24
N PRO A 497 0.08 -1.06 19.28
CA PRO A 497 1.14 -0.94 18.28
C PRO A 497 0.62 -1.23 16.86
N LEU A 498 0.98 -0.41 15.85
CA LEU A 498 0.50 -0.57 14.47
C LEU A 498 1.12 -1.78 13.75
N LEU A 499 2.39 -2.07 14.04
CA LEU A 499 3.09 -3.29 13.66
C LEU A 499 3.47 -4.05 14.93
N SER A 500 3.40 -5.38 14.87
CA SER A 500 3.87 -6.26 15.95
C SER A 500 5.41 -6.38 15.96
N GLU A 501 5.98 -6.80 17.08
CA GLU A 501 7.44 -7.01 17.22
C GLU A 501 8.06 -7.90 16.13
N PRO A 502 7.40 -9.00 15.68
CA PRO A 502 7.89 -9.78 14.55
C PRO A 502 7.96 -9.00 13.23
N HIS A 503 7.01 -8.10 12.95
CA HIS A 503 7.06 -7.24 11.75
C HIS A 503 8.21 -6.24 11.80
N LEU A 504 8.45 -5.62 12.97
CA LEU A 504 9.57 -4.71 13.17
C LEU A 504 10.91 -5.46 13.03
N SER A 505 11.03 -6.64 13.64
CA SER A 505 12.22 -7.51 13.51
C SER A 505 12.44 -8.00 12.06
N ALA A 506 11.37 -8.21 11.30
CA ALA A 506 11.45 -8.59 9.89
C ALA A 506 12.00 -7.45 9.01
N LEU A 507 11.78 -6.18 9.35
CA LEU A 507 12.36 -5.04 8.62
C LEU A 507 13.90 -5.08 8.66
N ASP A 508 14.50 -5.30 9.83
CA ASP A 508 15.97 -5.38 9.97
C ASP A 508 16.54 -6.59 9.19
N ARG A 509 15.86 -7.75 9.28
CA ARG A 509 16.25 -8.97 8.55
C ARG A 509 16.20 -8.77 7.04
N ARG A 510 15.17 -8.08 6.54
CA ARG A 510 15.01 -7.74 5.12
C ARG A 510 16.02 -6.68 4.70
N LEU A 511 16.29 -5.67 5.51
CA LEU A 511 17.35 -4.68 5.25
C LEU A 511 18.72 -5.36 5.05
N ALA A 512 19.07 -6.29 5.92
CA ALA A 512 20.28 -7.11 5.78
C ALA A 512 20.27 -8.03 4.54
N ALA A 513 19.10 -8.41 4.00
CA ALA A 513 19.01 -9.10 2.72
C ALA A 513 19.17 -8.15 1.51
N VAL A 514 18.66 -6.92 1.59
CA VAL A 514 18.90 -5.89 0.55
C VAL A 514 20.39 -5.56 0.44
N LEU A 515 21.06 -5.31 1.57
CA LEU A 515 22.49 -4.99 1.59
C LEU A 515 23.34 -6.13 0.99
N ARG A 516 23.06 -7.39 1.37
CA ARG A 516 23.75 -8.56 0.78
C ARG A 516 23.54 -8.72 -0.74
N VAL A 517 22.37 -8.34 -1.27
CA VAL A 517 22.14 -8.32 -2.72
C VAL A 517 22.98 -7.23 -3.40
N VAL A 518 23.10 -6.05 -2.80
CA VAL A 518 23.98 -4.99 -3.32
C VAL A 518 25.44 -5.43 -3.29
N GLU A 519 25.91 -6.01 -2.19
CA GLU A 519 27.27 -6.56 -2.05
C GLU A 519 27.58 -7.62 -3.12
N ALA A 520 26.66 -8.56 -3.36
CA ALA A 520 26.79 -9.56 -4.42
C ALA A 520 26.87 -8.92 -5.82
N CYS A 521 26.03 -7.91 -6.10
CA CYS A 521 26.14 -7.15 -7.35
C CYS A 521 27.50 -6.44 -7.48
N GLN A 522 28.01 -5.82 -6.41
CA GLN A 522 29.32 -5.13 -6.42
C GLN A 522 30.50 -6.08 -6.66
N GLY A 523 30.39 -7.36 -6.25
CA GLY A 523 31.39 -8.38 -6.54
C GLY A 523 31.45 -8.84 -8.01
N HIS A 524 30.43 -8.52 -8.81
CA HIS A 524 30.31 -8.98 -10.20
C HIS A 524 30.23 -7.85 -11.24
N HIS A 525 29.92 -6.61 -10.83
CA HIS A 525 29.71 -5.48 -11.73
C HIS A 525 30.38 -4.20 -11.20
N ALA A 526 31.04 -3.44 -12.09
CA ALA A 526 31.69 -2.19 -11.72
C ALA A 526 30.69 -1.03 -11.48
N GLU A 527 29.62 -0.95 -12.26
CA GLU A 527 28.70 0.21 -12.29
C GLU A 527 27.39 0.00 -11.49
N VAL A 528 27.51 -0.54 -10.27
CA VAL A 528 26.33 -0.82 -9.42
C VAL A 528 25.77 0.44 -8.76
N ILE A 529 26.63 1.35 -8.31
CA ILE A 529 26.22 2.53 -7.56
C ILE A 529 26.15 3.72 -8.51
N HIS A 530 24.94 4.21 -8.77
CA HIS A 530 24.74 5.48 -9.45
C HIS A 530 24.93 6.63 -8.45
N ASN A 531 25.87 7.54 -8.74
CA ASN A 531 26.11 8.70 -7.88
C ASN A 531 25.03 9.77 -8.13
N ASP A 532 24.15 9.94 -7.14
CA ASP A 532 23.12 10.97 -7.11
C ASP A 532 23.37 11.99 -5.99
N VAL A 533 24.61 12.08 -5.50
CA VAL A 533 25.02 12.89 -4.33
C VAL A 533 26.25 13.75 -4.64
N GLU A 534 26.32 14.27 -5.88
CA GLU A 534 27.41 15.14 -6.33
C GLU A 534 27.53 16.39 -5.43
N GLY A 535 28.76 16.71 -5.03
CA GLY A 535 29.06 17.79 -4.08
C GLY A 535 29.18 17.35 -2.61
N TYR A 536 28.80 16.12 -2.24
CA TYR A 536 28.94 15.63 -0.86
C TYR A 536 30.33 15.04 -0.54
N ASP A 537 31.11 14.67 -1.56
CA ASP A 537 32.49 14.15 -1.42
C ASP A 537 33.53 15.26 -1.08
N GLN A 538 33.11 16.36 -0.43
CA GLN A 538 33.94 17.50 -0.01
C GLN A 538 33.96 17.74 1.53
N GLN A 539 33.71 16.71 2.33
CA GLN A 539 34.11 16.72 3.75
C GLN A 539 35.14 15.61 4.01
N PRO A 540 36.40 15.96 4.34
CA PRO A 540 37.36 15.01 4.87
C PRO A 540 37.10 14.73 6.36
N ASP A 541 37.41 13.49 6.75
CA ASP A 541 37.57 12.93 8.10
C ASP A 541 36.41 13.03 9.11
#